data_AF-E1SLN5-F1
#
_entry.id   AF-E1SLN5-F1
#
_cell.length_a   1.000
_cell.length_b   1.000
_cell.length_c   1.000
_cell.angle_alpha   90.00
_cell.angle_beta   90.00
_cell.angle_gamma   90.00
#
_symmetry.space_group_name_H-M   'P 1'
#
loop_
_entity.id
_entity.type
_entity.pdbx_description
1 polymer ?
#
loop_
_entity_poly.entity_id
_entity_poly.type
_entity_poly.pdbx_seq_one_letter_code
_entity_poly.pdbx_strand_id
1 'polypeptide(L)' 'MTDTHTRIMELETKIAYQDSTIEQLNETVVELSAKVHKQAEQIRLLAERLKSLPNSSVADLSEETPPPHY' A
#
# COMPACT_ATOMS: atom_id res chain seq x y z
N MET A 1 -7.65 9.04 -53.64
CA MET A 1 -8.86 8.95 -52.80
C MET A 1 -8.81 7.79 -51.79
N THR A 2 -7.99 6.74 -51.99
CA THR A 2 -7.90 5.58 -51.08
C THR A 2 -6.99 5.78 -49.86
N ASP A 3 -5.94 6.60 -49.99
CA ASP A 3 -4.93 6.83 -48.94
C ASP A 3 -5.50 7.39 -47.62
N THR A 4 -6.41 8.37 -47.70
CA THR A 4 -7.04 8.96 -46.52
C THR A 4 -7.94 7.97 -45.78
N HIS A 5 -8.69 7.12 -46.51
CA HIS A 5 -9.57 6.13 -45.90
C HIS A 5 -8.76 5.04 -45.17
N THR A 6 -7.69 4.55 -45.79
CA THR A 6 -6.76 3.61 -45.14
C THR A 6 -6.16 4.19 -43.87
N ARG A 7 -5.70 5.44 -43.91
CA ARG A 7 -5.12 6.11 -42.75
C ARG A 7 -6.13 6.32 -41.62
N ILE A 8 -7.39 6.58 -41.93
CA ILE A 8 -8.47 6.67 -40.94
C ILE A 8 -8.69 5.31 -40.26
N MET A 9 -8.80 4.22 -41.03
CA MET A 9 -8.98 2.87 -40.45
C MET A 9 -7.81 2.47 -39.54
N GLU A 10 -6.57 2.80 -39.93
CA GLU A 10 -5.40 2.56 -39.08
C GLU A 10 -5.45 3.35 -37.76
N LEU A 11 -5.90 4.60 -37.82
CA LEU A 11 -6.05 5.44 -36.63
C LEU A 11 -7.17 4.94 -35.72
N GLU A 12 -8.32 4.55 -36.27
CA GLU A 12 -9.43 3.96 -35.51
C GLU A 12 -9.00 2.68 -34.80
N THR A 13 -8.25 1.83 -35.51
CA THR A 13 -7.67 0.61 -34.93
C THR A 13 -6.73 0.95 -33.78
N LYS A 14 -5.82 1.91 -33.96
CA LYS A 14 -4.89 2.35 -32.91
C LYS A 14 -5.62 2.94 -31.70
N ILE A 15 -6.66 3.73 -31.92
CA ILE A 15 -7.48 4.32 -30.86
C ILE A 15 -8.15 3.22 -30.05
N ALA A 16 -8.77 2.22 -30.69
CA ALA A 16 -9.40 1.11 -29.99
C ALA A 16 -8.41 0.33 -29.09
N TYR A 17 -7.18 0.11 -29.58
CA TYR A 17 -6.12 -0.50 -28.76
C TYR A 17 -5.70 0.40 -27.60
N GLN A 18 -5.59 1.70 -27.82
CA GLN A 18 -5.25 2.67 -26.79
C GLN A 18 -6.33 2.75 -25.70
N ASP A 19 -7.61 2.76 -26.07
CA ASP A 19 -8.73 2.77 -25.14
C ASP A 19 -8.70 1.53 -24.24
N SER A 20 -8.52 0.35 -24.83
CA SER A 20 -8.38 -0.90 -24.06
C SER A 20 -7.15 -0.88 -23.14
N THR A 21 -6.04 -0.28 -23.59
CA THR A 21 -4.83 -0.14 -22.76
C THR A 21 -5.06 0.81 -21.59
N ILE A 22 -5.76 1.93 -21.81
CA ILE A 22 -6.10 2.91 -20.78
C ILE A 22 -6.98 2.28 -19.71
N GLU A 23 -7.96 1.47 -20.10
CA GLU A 23 -8.84 0.76 -19.17
C GLU A 23 -8.05 -0.20 -18.27
N GLN A 24 -7.19 -1.04 -18.86
CA GLN A 24 -6.32 -1.96 -18.11
C GLN A 24 -5.36 -1.23 -17.16
N LEU A 25 -4.80 -0.11 -17.59
CA LEU A 25 -3.94 0.72 -16.75
C LEU A 25 -4.72 1.33 -15.59
N ASN A 26 -5.94 1.81 -15.83
CA ASN A 26 -6.80 2.35 -14.80
C ASN A 26 -7.15 1.29 -13.74
N GLU A 27 -7.55 0.09 -14.16
CA GLU A 27 -7.79 -1.04 -13.24
C GLU A 27 -6.56 -1.34 -12.37
N THR A 28 -5.38 -1.40 -13.00
CA THR A 28 -4.11 -1.63 -12.30
C THR A 28 -3.82 -0.53 -11.27
N VAL A 29 -4.06 0.74 -11.61
CA VAL A 29 -3.87 1.87 -10.70
C VAL A 29 -4.83 1.79 -9.51
N VAL A 30 -6.10 1.48 -9.75
CA VAL A 30 -7.11 1.33 -8.69
C VAL A 30 -6.70 0.22 -7.72
N GLU A 31 -6.27 -0.93 -8.24
CA GLU A 31 -5.78 -2.03 -7.40
C GLU A 31 -4.56 -1.64 -6.58
N LEU A 32 -3.60 -0.94 -7.20
CA LEU A 32 -2.38 -0.51 -6.52
C LEU A 32 -2.70 0.50 -5.42
N SER A 33 -3.57 1.48 -5.69
CA SER A 33 -4.03 2.43 -4.69
C SER A 33 -4.65 1.72 -3.50
N ALA A 34 -5.53 0.74 -3.72
CA ALA A 34 -6.12 -0.05 -2.63
C ALA A 34 -5.06 -0.80 -1.81
N LYS A 35 -4.06 -1.41 -2.46
CA LYS A 35 -2.94 -2.10 -1.79
C LYS A 35 -2.10 -1.12 -0.95
N VAL A 36 -1.77 0.05 -1.47
CA VAL A 36 -1.01 1.09 -0.76
C VAL A 36 -1.77 1.60 0.46
N HIS A 37 -3.07 1.88 0.33
CA HIS A 37 -3.89 2.30 1.47
C HIS A 37 -3.92 1.24 2.58
N LYS A 38 -4.09 -0.04 2.21
CA LYS A 38 -4.06 -1.15 3.16
C LYS A 38 -2.71 -1.26 3.87
N GLN A 39 -1.60 -1.13 3.14
CA GLN A 39 -0.26 -1.17 3.71
C GLN A 39 -0.01 0.01 4.66
N ALA A 40 -0.45 1.22 4.29
CA ALA A 40 -0.33 2.40 5.13
C ALA A 40 -1.07 2.21 6.47
N GLU A 41 -2.29 1.67 6.46
CA GLU A 41 -3.03 1.36 7.68
C GLU A 41 -2.35 0.28 8.53
N GLN A 42 -1.82 -0.77 7.90
CA GLN A 42 -1.06 -1.80 8.62
C GLN A 42 0.17 -1.22 9.31
N ILE A 43 0.92 -0.35 8.64
CA ILE A 43 2.09 0.33 9.20
C ILE A 43 1.66 1.22 10.38
N ARG A 44 0.57 1.98 10.25
CA ARG A 44 0.05 2.81 11.34
C ARG A 44 -0.28 1.97 12.57
N LEU A 45 -1.01 0.87 12.39
CA LEU A 45 -1.37 -0.04 13.49
C LEU A 45 -0.16 -0.68 14.15
N LEU A 46 0.87 -1.05 13.37
CA LEU A 46 2.13 -1.57 13.92
C LEU A 46 2.87 -0.50 14.74
N ALA A 47 2.91 0.74 14.26
CA ALA A 47 3.52 1.84 14.98
C ALA A 47 2.78 2.15 16.30
N GLU A 48 1.44 2.10 16.30
CA GLU A 48 0.63 2.24 17.51
C GLU A 48 0.91 1.12 18.52
N ARG A 49 0.98 -0.13 18.07
CA ARG A 49 1.34 -1.27 18.93
C ARG A 49 2.73 -1.10 19.53
N LEU A 50 3.72 -0.70 18.73
CA LEU A 50 5.08 -0.48 19.20
C LEU A 50 5.15 0.62 20.28
N LYS A 51 4.38 1.70 20.13
CA LYS A 51 4.26 2.75 21.15
C LYS A 51 3.54 2.30 22.41
N SER A 52 2.59 1.37 22.28
CA SER A 52 1.84 0.82 23.42
C SER A 52 2.58 -0.25 24.21
N LEU A 53 3.72 -0.74 23.69
CA LEU A 53 4.55 -1.66 24.46
C LEU A 53 5.05 -0.91 25.70
N PRO A 54 4.83 -1.46 26.91
CA PRO A 54 5.44 -0.89 28.09
C PRO A 54 6.95 -0.90 27.88
N ASN A 55 7.61 0.23 28.15
CA ASN A 55 9.04 0.20 28.49
C ASN A 55 9.16 -0.89 29.54
N SER A 56 9.88 -1.97 29.24
CA SER A 56 10.09 -3.07 30.18
C SER A 56 10.42 -2.42 31.52
N SER A 57 9.57 -2.67 32.53
CA SER A 57 9.84 -2.33 33.92
C SER A 57 10.99 -3.22 34.40
N VAL A 58 12.15 -3.07 33.79
CA VAL A 58 13.42 -3.29 34.45
C VAL A 58 13.46 -2.16 35.48
N ALA A 59 12.72 -2.36 36.57
CA ALA A 59 13.15 -1.81 37.83
C ALA A 59 14.62 -2.24 37.94
N ASP A 60 15.49 -1.27 38.12
CA ASP A 60 16.90 -1.52 38.32
C ASP A 60 17.01 -2.59 39.41
N LEU A 61 17.77 -3.67 39.20
CA LEU A 61 17.90 -4.77 40.19
C LEU A 61 18.35 -4.26 41.58
N SER A 62 18.77 -3.01 41.66
CA SER A 62 19.07 -2.25 42.87
C SER A 62 17.84 -1.91 43.74
N GLU A 63 16.60 -2.03 43.24
CA GLU A 63 15.36 -1.76 43.98
C GLU A 63 14.63 -3.02 44.49
N GLU A 64 15.24 -4.21 44.40
CA GLU A 64 14.69 -5.41 45.08
C GLU A 64 15.06 -5.40 46.57
N THR A 65 14.18 -4.83 47.41
CA THR A 65 14.27 -5.05 48.87
C THR A 65 14.07 -6.54 49.18
N PRO A 66 14.96 -7.19 49.93
CA PRO A 66 14.92 -8.62 50.17
C PRO A 66 13.63 -9.05 50.89
N PRO A 67 13.08 -10.24 50.57
CA PRO A 67 11.79 -10.68 51.09
C PRO A 67 11.84 -10.90 52.62
N PRO A 68 10.75 -10.58 53.34
CA PRO A 68 10.67 -10.83 54.77
C PRO A 68 10.63 -12.34 55.03
N HIS A 69 11.64 -12.84 55.75
CA HIS A 69 11.65 -14.21 56.25
C HIS A 69 10.70 -14.34 57.45
N TYR A 70 9.64 -15.14 57.29
CA TYR A 70 8.73 -15.57 58.36
C TYR A 70 9.08 -16.97 58.86
#